data_AF-A0A7W1Z7U4-F1
#
_entry.id   AF-A0A7W1Z7U4-F1
#
_cell.length_a   1.000
_cell.length_b   1.000
_cell.length_c   1.000
_cell.angle_alpha   90.00
_cell.angle_beta   90.00
_cell.angle_gamma   90.00
#
_symmetry.space_group_name_H-M   'P 1'
#
loop_
_entity.id
_entity.type
_entity.pdbx_description
1 polymer ?
#
loop_
_entity_poly.entity_id
_entity_poly.type
_entity_poly.pdbx_seq_one_letter_code
_entity_poly.pdbx_strand_id
1 'polypeptide(L)'
;MMTTQTKKNLKRIVFFAFLIVGVAANAQEQKEVKEKTYSITEKGGVNDLQPYIDALNNSDMRNHRLLNKRYTIVFEKGVKVELFSAAEIAKNGLQINVSEYPEKFELSRQEPIFALGANNYIIEYHISSEKR
;
A
#
# COMPACT_ATOMS: atom_id res chain seq x y z
N MET A 1 -8.25 21.42 -77.67
CA MET A 1 -8.72 22.77 -77.30
C MET A 1 -9.67 22.61 -76.12
N MET A 2 -9.25 23.12 -74.96
CA MET A 2 -9.94 23.27 -73.66
C MET A 2 -10.83 22.13 -73.10
N THR A 3 -10.28 21.40 -72.13
CA THR A 3 -11.01 20.75 -71.04
C THR A 3 -10.97 21.63 -69.79
N THR A 4 -12.14 22.06 -69.30
CA THR A 4 -12.28 22.84 -68.06
C THR A 4 -12.57 21.91 -66.90
N GLN A 5 -11.66 21.79 -65.93
CA GLN A 5 -11.93 21.14 -64.64
C GLN A 5 -12.26 22.18 -63.57
N THR A 6 -13.41 21.97 -62.94
CA THR A 6 -13.91 22.67 -61.75
C THR A 6 -13.18 22.20 -60.50
N LYS A 7 -12.72 23.10 -59.61
CA LYS A 7 -12.28 22.72 -58.25
C LYS A 7 -13.06 23.49 -57.19
N LYS A 8 -13.72 22.69 -56.34
CA LYS A 8 -14.59 23.05 -55.22
C LYS A 8 -13.78 23.64 -54.05
N ASN A 9 -14.33 24.69 -53.44
CA ASN A 9 -13.82 25.34 -52.24
C ASN A 9 -13.96 24.39 -51.02
N LEU A 10 -12.82 23.97 -50.46
CA LEU A 10 -12.76 23.11 -49.27
C LEU A 10 -12.73 23.99 -48.01
N LYS A 11 -13.85 24.05 -47.30
CA LYS A 11 -13.97 24.69 -45.98
C LYS A 11 -13.08 23.95 -44.97
N ARG A 12 -12.09 24.64 -44.41
CA ARG A 12 -11.18 24.10 -43.37
C ARG A 12 -11.93 23.98 -42.05
N ILE A 13 -12.20 22.74 -41.62
CA ILE A 13 -12.65 22.41 -40.28
C ILE A 13 -11.42 22.38 -39.38
N VAL A 14 -11.34 23.28 -38.40
CA VAL A 14 -10.30 23.30 -37.38
C VAL A 14 -10.68 22.28 -36.30
N PHE A 15 -9.96 21.17 -36.26
CA PHE A 15 -10.13 20.12 -35.26
C PHE A 15 -9.38 20.54 -33.99
N PHE A 16 -10.08 21.10 -33.00
CA PHE A 16 -9.50 21.37 -31.68
C PHE A 16 -9.41 20.04 -30.92
N ALA A 17 -8.23 19.42 -30.95
CA ALA A 17 -7.90 18.29 -30.10
C ALA A 17 -7.76 18.79 -28.66
N PHE A 18 -8.80 18.58 -27.84
CA PHE A 18 -8.70 18.77 -26.40
C PHE A 18 -7.86 17.62 -25.84
N LEU A 19 -6.57 17.91 -25.62
CA LEU A 19 -5.64 17.03 -24.93
C LEU A 19 -6.12 16.90 -23.48
N ILE A 20 -6.85 15.83 -23.17
CA ILE A 20 -7.17 15.47 -21.78
C ILE A 20 -5.83 15.10 -21.12
N VAL A 21 -5.18 16.07 -20.47
CA VAL A 21 -4.11 15.80 -19.52
C VAL A 21 -4.80 15.18 -18.31
N GLY A 22 -5.00 13.86 -18.37
CA GLY A 22 -5.43 13.07 -17.24
C GLY A 22 -4.38 13.21 -16.16
N VAL A 23 -4.64 14.04 -15.15
CA VAL A 23 -3.87 14.06 -13.92
C VAL A 23 -4.19 12.74 -13.24
N ALA A 24 -3.35 11.73 -13.49
CA ALA A 24 -3.34 10.52 -12.68
C ALA A 24 -3.03 10.99 -11.25
N ALA A 25 -4.06 11.03 -10.41
CA ALA A 25 -3.88 11.09 -8.98
C ALA A 25 -3.13 9.81 -8.60
N ASN A 26 -1.81 9.91 -8.52
CA ASN A 26 -0.96 8.81 -8.09
C ASN A 26 -1.38 8.47 -6.67
N ALA A 27 -2.15 7.40 -6.49
CA ALA A 27 -2.21 6.71 -5.22
C ALA A 27 -0.80 6.16 -4.99
N GLN A 28 0.01 6.91 -4.24
CA GLN A 28 1.34 6.45 -3.88
C GLN A 28 1.14 5.30 -2.88
N GLU A 29 1.20 4.06 -3.39
CA GLU A 29 1.25 2.86 -2.54
C GLU A 29 2.38 3.05 -1.54
N GLN A 30 2.04 3.03 -0.25
CA GLN A 30 3.01 3.17 0.82
C GLN A 30 3.81 1.88 0.89
N LYS A 31 4.99 1.89 0.26
CA LYS A 31 5.88 0.74 0.27
C LYS A 31 6.55 0.62 1.64
N GLU A 32 6.35 -0.51 2.31
CA GLU A 32 7.07 -0.83 3.54
C GLU A 32 8.56 -1.05 3.24
N VAL A 33 9.42 -0.61 4.17
CA VAL A 33 10.88 -0.71 4.05
C VAL A 33 11.46 -1.10 5.40
N LYS A 34 12.16 -2.24 5.43
CA LYS A 34 12.86 -2.71 6.63
C LYS A 34 13.78 -1.63 7.21
N GLU A 35 13.78 -1.53 8.54
CA GLU A 35 14.49 -0.52 9.35
C GLU A 35 14.06 0.94 9.12
N LYS A 36 13.07 1.19 8.26
CA LYS A 36 12.47 2.53 8.08
C LYS A 36 11.02 2.58 8.52
N THR A 37 10.27 1.51 8.25
CA THR A 37 8.85 1.39 8.57
C THR A 37 8.57 0.24 9.53
N TYR A 38 9.38 -0.81 9.52
CA TYR A 38 9.27 -1.94 10.43
C TYR A 38 10.65 -2.52 10.79
N SER A 39 10.71 -3.33 11.84
CA SER A 39 11.85 -4.20 12.16
C SER A 39 11.36 -5.62 12.48
N ILE A 40 12.16 -6.63 12.15
CA ILE A 40 11.90 -8.02 12.59
C ILE A 40 12.65 -8.22 13.90
N THR A 41 11.91 -8.40 14.99
CA THR A 41 12.46 -8.48 16.36
C THR A 41 12.67 -9.92 16.83
N GLU A 42 11.95 -10.87 16.24
CA GLU A 42 12.12 -12.30 16.56
C GLU A 42 11.97 -13.15 15.30
N LYS A 43 12.87 -14.12 15.14
CA LYS A 43 12.85 -15.07 14.01
C LYS A 43 11.82 -16.18 14.19
N GLY A 44 11.39 -16.48 15.41
CA GLY A 44 10.54 -17.64 15.68
C GLY A 44 11.18 -18.95 15.20
N GLY A 45 10.35 -19.85 14.66
CA GLY A 45 10.77 -21.19 14.22
C GLY A 45 11.28 -21.29 12.78
N VAL A 46 11.57 -20.16 12.11
CA VAL A 46 11.97 -20.19 10.68
C VAL A 46 13.48 -20.14 10.49
N ASN A 47 13.96 -20.72 9.39
CA ASN A 47 15.38 -20.69 9.02
C ASN A 47 15.76 -19.48 8.15
N ASP A 48 14.80 -18.96 7.38
CA ASP A 48 14.99 -17.86 6.46
C ASP A 48 13.93 -16.78 6.69
N LEU A 49 14.38 -15.53 6.79
CA LEU A 49 13.52 -14.35 6.95
C LEU A 49 13.26 -13.63 5.63
N GLN A 50 13.99 -13.95 4.56
CA GLN A 50 13.84 -13.26 3.28
C GLN A 50 12.40 -13.28 2.75
N PRO A 51 11.65 -14.39 2.82
CA PRO A 51 10.25 -14.39 2.38
C PRO A 51 9.36 -13.43 3.18
N TYR A 52 9.62 -13.25 4.47
CA TYR A 52 8.88 -12.31 5.32
C TYR A 52 9.25 -10.86 5.00
N ILE A 53 10.53 -10.60 4.75
CA ILE A 53 11.02 -9.28 4.34
C ILE A 53 10.39 -8.89 3.00
N ASP A 54 10.41 -9.79 2.03
CA ASP A 54 9.79 -9.57 0.72
C ASP A 54 8.29 -9.33 0.85
N ALA A 55 7.61 -10.11 1.70
CA ALA A 55 6.18 -9.97 1.91
C ALA A 55 5.78 -8.66 2.57
N LEU A 56 6.54 -8.23 3.58
CA LEU A 56 6.34 -6.92 4.20
C LEU A 56 6.58 -5.81 3.18
N ASN A 57 7.71 -5.84 2.46
CA ASN A 57 8.06 -4.83 1.46
C ASN A 57 7.07 -4.71 0.29
N ASN A 58 6.23 -5.72 0.08
CA ASN A 58 5.18 -5.75 -0.95
C ASN A 58 3.77 -5.60 -0.38
N SER A 59 3.63 -5.25 0.90
CA SER A 59 2.36 -5.07 1.59
C SER A 59 2.16 -3.63 2.04
N ASP A 60 0.91 -3.28 2.37
CA ASP A 60 0.55 -2.04 3.06
C ASP A 60 0.13 -2.39 4.49
N MET A 61 0.91 -1.96 5.50
CA MET A 61 0.64 -2.23 6.91
C MET A 61 -0.02 -1.05 7.63
N ARG A 62 -0.52 -0.05 6.89
CA ARG A 62 -1.13 1.17 7.45
C ARG A 62 -2.22 0.86 8.50
N ASN A 63 -3.10 -0.10 8.24
CA ASN A 63 -4.22 -0.45 9.12
C ASN A 63 -3.80 -1.18 10.42
N HIS A 64 -2.52 -1.52 10.54
CA HIS A 64 -1.94 -2.14 11.73
C HIS A 64 -0.96 -1.20 12.44
N ARG A 65 -0.97 0.10 12.10
CA ARG A 65 -0.10 1.11 12.68
C ARG A 65 -0.86 2.07 13.58
N LEU A 66 -0.24 2.46 14.68
CA LEU A 66 -0.75 3.51 15.58
C LEU A 66 0.01 4.81 15.36
N LEU A 67 -0.61 5.92 15.73
CA LEU A 67 -0.06 7.27 15.53
C LEU A 67 1.29 7.46 16.24
N ASN A 68 1.35 7.18 17.54
CA ASN A 68 2.49 7.51 18.41
C ASN A 68 3.12 6.29 19.09
N LYS A 69 2.65 5.08 18.77
CA LYS A 69 3.12 3.85 19.39
C LYS A 69 3.46 2.81 18.34
N ARG A 70 4.56 2.10 18.56
CA ARG A 70 4.89 0.92 17.77
C ARG A 70 3.90 -0.21 18.07
N TYR A 71 3.67 -1.06 17.09
CA TYR A 71 2.78 -2.21 17.24
C TYR A 71 3.46 -3.47 16.75
N THR A 72 3.39 -4.53 17.54
CA THR A 72 3.99 -5.82 17.19
C THR A 72 2.92 -6.70 16.56
N ILE A 73 3.17 -7.11 15.32
CA ILE A 73 2.42 -8.20 14.69
C ILE A 73 3.21 -9.51 14.84
N VAL A 74 2.48 -10.61 14.90
CA VAL A 74 3.05 -11.95 15.08
C VAL A 74 2.54 -12.85 13.98
N PHE A 75 3.47 -13.46 13.25
CA PHE A 75 3.15 -14.48 12.26
C PHE A 75 2.96 -15.85 12.92
N GLU A 76 2.19 -16.73 12.29
CA GLU A 76 1.89 -18.10 12.76
C GLU A 76 3.16 -18.90 13.12
N LYS A 77 4.26 -18.69 12.40
CA LYS A 77 5.56 -19.35 12.66
C LYS A 77 6.38 -18.72 13.79
N GLY A 78 5.82 -17.75 14.50
CA GLY A 78 6.46 -17.04 15.62
C GLY A 78 7.38 -15.90 15.21
N VAL A 79 7.43 -15.53 13.92
CA VAL A 79 8.16 -14.32 13.49
C VAL A 79 7.44 -13.10 14.07
N LYS A 80 8.16 -12.26 14.82
CA LYS A 80 7.62 -11.01 15.37
C LYS A 80 8.17 -9.83 14.61
N VAL A 81 7.27 -8.94 14.23
CA VAL A 81 7.59 -7.74 13.46
C VAL A 81 7.04 -6.55 14.22
N GLU A 82 7.91 -5.59 14.50
CA GLU A 82 7.54 -4.33 15.10
C GLU A 82 7.32 -3.30 13.98
N LEU A 83 6.07 -2.91 13.81
CA LEU A 83 5.71 -1.79 12.95
C LEU A 83 6.01 -0.50 13.73
N PHE A 84 6.78 0.40 13.12
CA PHE A 84 7.04 1.71 13.74
C PHE A 84 5.72 2.50 13.91
N SER A 85 5.69 3.58 14.66
CA SER A 85 4.51 4.45 14.68
C SER A 85 4.40 5.29 13.40
N ALA A 86 3.22 5.87 13.13
CA ALA A 86 3.04 6.82 12.04
C ALA A 86 3.96 8.06 12.21
N ALA A 87 4.06 8.57 13.44
CA ALA A 87 4.93 9.68 13.77
C ALA A 87 6.42 9.36 13.47
N GLU A 88 6.87 8.14 13.76
CA GLU A 88 8.24 7.71 13.46
C GLU A 88 8.51 7.64 11.96
N ILE A 89 7.61 7.06 11.16
CA ILE A 89 7.82 6.97 9.71
C ILE A 89 7.77 8.35 9.04
N ALA A 90 6.90 9.25 9.51
CA ALA A 90 6.87 10.63 9.04
C ALA A 90 8.19 11.35 9.35
N LYS A 91 8.74 11.15 10.56
CA LYS A 91 10.05 11.69 10.95
C LYS A 91 11.20 11.11 10.12
N ASN A 92 11.06 9.87 9.63
CA ASN A 92 12.01 9.21 8.73
C ASN A 92 11.88 9.67 7.26
N GLY A 93 11.06 10.69 6.98
CA GLY A 93 10.94 11.32 5.67
C GLY A 93 9.92 10.65 4.74
N LEU A 94 9.11 9.71 5.24
CA LEU A 94 7.98 9.18 4.46
C LEU A 94 6.85 10.20 4.46
N GLN A 95 6.34 10.52 3.27
CA GLN A 95 5.19 11.40 3.11
C GLN A 95 3.92 10.62 3.41
N ILE A 96 3.42 10.74 4.63
CA ILE A 96 2.17 10.13 5.09
C ILE A 96 1.28 11.17 5.76
N ASN A 97 -0.03 10.97 5.71
CA ASN A 97 -0.97 11.77 6.49
C ASN A 97 -1.17 11.14 7.87
N VAL A 98 -0.47 11.67 8.88
CA VAL A 98 -0.51 11.14 10.25
C VAL A 98 -1.91 11.20 10.87
N SER A 99 -2.79 12.10 10.41
CA SER A 99 -4.17 12.20 10.93
C SER A 99 -5.05 10.98 10.62
N GLU A 100 -4.61 10.12 9.71
CA GLU A 100 -5.33 8.91 9.32
C GLU A 100 -5.04 7.71 10.24
N TYR A 101 -4.13 7.88 11.21
CA TYR A 101 -3.70 6.80 12.10
C TYR A 101 -4.31 6.98 13.49
N PRO A 102 -4.86 5.90 14.09
CA PRO A 102 -5.45 5.98 15.40
C PRO A 102 -4.39 6.01 16.51
N GLU A 103 -4.68 6.65 17.65
CA GLU A 103 -3.79 6.61 18.83
C GLU A 103 -3.76 5.23 19.50
N LYS A 104 -4.87 4.49 19.41
CA LYS A 104 -5.06 3.15 19.94
C LYS A 104 -6.04 2.38 19.06
N PHE A 105 -5.91 1.06 19.02
CA PHE A 105 -6.92 0.22 18.39
C PHE A 105 -8.20 0.20 19.22
N GLU A 106 -9.34 -0.01 18.55
CA GLU A 106 -10.61 -0.24 19.22
C GLU A 106 -10.56 -1.52 20.06
N LEU A 107 -11.22 -1.52 21.22
CA LEU A 107 -11.29 -2.70 22.09
C LEU A 107 -12.01 -3.88 21.43
N SER A 108 -12.91 -3.59 20.49
CA SER A 108 -13.64 -4.55 19.67
C SER A 108 -12.80 -5.15 18.53
N ARG A 109 -11.63 -4.57 18.23
CA ARG A 109 -10.77 -5.07 17.15
C ARG A 109 -10.22 -6.44 17.53
N GLN A 110 -10.56 -7.44 16.74
CA GLN A 110 -9.88 -8.72 16.78
C GLN A 110 -8.58 -8.60 16.00
N GLU A 111 -7.46 -8.96 16.64
CA GLU A 111 -6.17 -8.98 15.96
C GLU A 111 -6.14 -10.16 14.98
N PRO A 112 -5.79 -9.94 13.70
CA PRO A 112 -5.67 -11.05 12.76
C PRO A 112 -4.46 -11.91 13.09
N ILE A 113 -4.52 -13.18 12.70
CA ILE A 113 -3.35 -14.05 12.66
C ILE A 113 -2.66 -13.83 11.32
N PHE A 114 -1.40 -13.43 11.35
CA PHE A 114 -0.62 -13.21 10.13
C PHE A 114 0.04 -14.51 9.67
N ALA A 115 -0.01 -14.77 8.37
CA ALA A 115 0.70 -15.89 7.76
C ALA A 115 1.41 -15.44 6.48
N LEU A 116 2.45 -16.18 6.12
CA LEU A 116 3.11 -16.02 4.83
C LEU A 116 2.34 -16.85 3.79
N GLY A 117 1.74 -16.16 2.83
CA GLY A 117 1.08 -16.76 1.68
C GLY A 117 2.04 -17.16 0.58
N ALA A 118 1.48 -17.72 -0.50
CA ALA A 118 2.25 -17.98 -1.72
C ALA A 118 2.82 -16.68 -2.30
N ASN A 119 3.94 -16.77 -3.02
CA ASN A 119 4.59 -15.64 -3.69
C ASN A 119 4.97 -14.46 -2.77
N ASN A 120 5.30 -14.73 -1.50
CA ASN A 120 5.68 -13.71 -0.52
C ASN A 120 4.60 -12.63 -0.38
N TYR A 121 3.34 -13.02 -0.20
CA TYR A 121 2.28 -12.12 0.26
C TYR A 121 1.94 -12.39 1.72
N ILE A 122 1.35 -11.41 2.39
CA ILE A 122 0.85 -11.58 3.76
C ILE A 122 -0.63 -11.94 3.70
N ILE A 123 -1.01 -12.98 4.44
CA ILE A 123 -2.41 -13.38 4.66
C ILE A 123 -2.79 -12.98 6.08
N GLU A 124 -3.95 -12.34 6.21
CA GLU A 124 -4.58 -12.05 7.49
C GLU A 124 -5.78 -12.96 7.71
N TYR A 125 -5.72 -13.82 8.72
CA TYR A 125 -6.86 -14.61 9.14
C TYR A 125 -7.64 -13.87 10.22
N HIS A 126 -8.88 -13.50 9.89
CA HIS A 126 -9.82 -12.86 10.80
C HIS A 126 -10.80 -13.92 11.32
N ILE A 127 -10.85 -14.09 12.64
CA ILE A 127 -11.80 -15.03 13.26
C ILE A 127 -13.16 -14.33 13.33
N SER A 128 -14.03 -14.57 12.34
CA SER A 128 -15.42 -14.11 12.41
C SER A 128 -16.10 -14.67 13.65
N SER A 129 -16.57 -13.79 14.54
CA SER A 129 -17.57 -14.20 15.52
C SER A 129 -18.90 -14.39 14.78
N GLU A 130 -19.23 -15.62 14.41
CA GLU A 130 -20.61 -15.96 14.06
C GLU A 130 -21.48 -15.65 15.28
N LYS A 131 -22.21 -14.52 15.24
CA LYS A 131 -23.41 -14.36 16.06
C LYS A 131 -24.43 -15.37 15.53
N ARG A 132 -24.55 -16.51 16.21
CA ARG A 132 -25.78 -17.30 16.19
C ARG A 132 -26.85 -16.61 17.01
#